data_AF-A0A9Q8LC88-F1
#
_entry.id   AF-A0A9Q8LC88-F1
#
_cell.length_a   1.000
_cell.length_b   1.000
_cell.length_c   1.000
_cell.angle_alpha   90.00
_cell.angle_beta   90.00
_cell.angle_gamma   90.00
#
_symmetry.space_group_name_H-M   'P 1'
#
loop_
_entity.id
_entity.type
_entity.pdbx_description
1 polymer ?
#
loop_
_entity_poly.entity_id
_entity_poly.type
_entity_poly.pdbx_seq_one_letter_code
_entity_poly.pdbx_strand_id
1 'polypeptide(L)'
;MSTDASGQTGNVPSPVPFIKPGDRVLIDGGSGGVGTFAIQFAKLAGAHVTTTCSGRNVERHLSQLKKQSESAGPFNLIIDNICNDFDLYWKMHTISKPKAKYMMVGWGPSLSCIDFIMQATFTRGFLGGGHHQLQVFAAGNKTEEHGKIATWIAEGKVKPVIDSKFLMEDAVDAFRKLKSGRAGGKIVVEVAER
;
A
#
# COMPACT_ATOMS: atom_id res chain seq x y z
N MET A 1 -2.82 -18.84 19.81
CA MET A 1 -2.87 -17.68 18.90
C MET A 1 -4.15 -17.76 18.10
N SER A 2 -5.20 -17.05 18.51
CA SER A 2 -6.47 -17.03 17.80
C SER A 2 -6.49 -15.86 16.82
N THR A 3 -6.56 -16.16 15.53
CA THR A 3 -6.94 -15.22 14.47
C THR A 3 -8.43 -14.91 14.62
N ASP A 4 -8.79 -13.63 14.62
CA ASP A 4 -10.19 -13.22 14.52
C ASP A 4 -10.73 -13.50 13.11
N ALA A 5 -12.05 -13.37 12.92
CA ALA A 5 -12.71 -13.59 11.63
C ALA A 5 -12.23 -12.62 10.52
N SER A 6 -11.42 -11.61 10.86
CA SER A 6 -10.81 -10.67 9.91
C SER A 6 -9.37 -11.05 9.51
N GLY A 7 -8.82 -12.13 10.08
CA GLY A 7 -7.49 -12.64 9.76
C GLY A 7 -6.35 -11.77 10.28
N GLN A 8 -6.59 -10.95 11.31
CA GLN A 8 -5.55 -10.13 11.92
C GLN A 8 -4.57 -11.00 12.69
N THR A 9 -3.29 -10.90 12.33
CA THR A 9 -2.18 -11.42 13.12
C THR A 9 -1.43 -10.27 13.77
N GLY A 10 -1.69 -10.01 15.05
CA GLY A 10 -0.85 -9.15 15.91
C GLY A 10 -1.17 -7.65 15.88
N ASN A 11 -0.74 -6.97 16.94
CA ASN A 11 -0.97 -5.56 17.29
C ASN A 11 -0.38 -4.52 16.31
N VAL A 12 -0.71 -4.60 15.02
CA VAL A 12 -0.28 -3.64 13.99
C VAL A 12 -1.52 -2.90 13.46
N PRO A 13 -1.51 -1.56 13.37
CA PRO A 13 -2.58 -0.79 12.72
C PRO A 13 -2.85 -1.30 11.29
N SER A 14 -4.07 -1.03 10.84
CA SER A 14 -4.78 -1.74 9.77
C SER A 14 -4.26 -1.68 8.31
N PRO A 15 -3.21 -0.95 7.87
CA PRO A 15 -2.75 -1.15 6.49
C PRO A 15 -1.98 -2.46 6.27
N VAL A 16 -1.64 -3.24 7.32
CA VAL A 16 -0.84 -4.47 7.17
C VAL A 16 -1.27 -5.67 8.05
N PRO A 17 -2.58 -5.93 8.25
CA PRO A 17 -3.08 -6.99 9.16
C PRO A 17 -2.65 -8.41 8.78
N PHE A 18 -2.07 -8.58 7.60
CA PHE A 18 -1.72 -9.88 7.03
C PHE A 18 -0.23 -10.21 7.07
N ILE A 19 0.60 -9.30 7.59
CA ILE A 19 2.04 -9.52 7.64
C ILE A 19 2.41 -10.39 8.84
N LYS A 20 3.21 -11.42 8.57
CA LYS A 20 3.92 -12.20 9.59
C LYS A 20 5.41 -11.91 9.50
N PRO A 21 6.16 -12.05 10.61
CA PRO A 21 7.61 -12.01 10.57
C PRO A 21 8.17 -12.98 9.51
N GLY A 22 9.09 -12.49 8.68
CA GLY A 22 9.69 -13.24 7.56
C GLY A 22 8.87 -13.22 6.27
N ASP A 23 7.66 -12.64 6.24
CA ASP A 23 6.92 -12.48 4.98
C ASP A 23 7.65 -11.55 4.02
N ARG A 24 7.56 -11.85 2.72
CA ARG A 24 8.04 -10.97 1.65
C ARG A 24 6.88 -10.10 1.18
N VAL A 25 7.03 -8.79 1.31
CA VAL A 25 5.96 -7.83 1.02
C VAL A 25 6.41 -6.89 -0.08
N LEU A 26 5.63 -6.81 -1.14
CA LEU A 26 5.79 -5.80 -2.18
C LEU A 26 4.91 -4.60 -1.86
N ILE A 27 5.49 -3.41 -1.84
CA ILE A 27 4.77 -2.14 -1.69
C ILE A 27 4.97 -1.33 -2.96
N ASP A 28 3.92 -1.22 -3.76
CA ASP A 28 3.92 -0.36 -4.93
C ASP A 28 3.63 1.09 -4.56
N GLY A 29 4.37 2.03 -5.15
CA GLY A 29 4.30 3.45 -4.79
C GLY A 29 4.96 3.80 -3.46
N GLY A 30 6.11 3.19 -3.15
CA GLY A 30 6.82 3.35 -1.87
C GLY A 30 7.28 4.76 -1.52
N SER A 31 7.57 5.59 -2.53
CA SER A 31 7.99 6.99 -2.33
C SER A 31 6.84 7.93 -1.99
N GLY A 32 5.58 7.49 -2.16
CA GLY A 32 4.41 8.30 -1.90
C GLY A 32 4.09 8.40 -0.41
N GLY A 33 3.24 9.37 -0.05
CA GLY A 33 2.91 9.64 1.35
C GLY A 33 2.29 8.46 2.10
N VAL A 34 1.64 7.49 1.44
CA VAL A 34 1.17 6.25 2.09
C VAL A 34 2.23 5.16 2.07
N GLY A 35 2.93 5.00 0.94
CA GLY A 35 3.99 4.01 0.77
C GLY A 35 5.09 4.13 1.83
N THR A 36 5.50 5.36 2.19
CA THR A 36 6.52 5.60 3.22
C THR A 36 6.12 5.09 4.59
N PHE A 37 4.82 5.11 4.93
CA PHE A 37 4.31 4.52 6.18
C PHE A 37 4.18 3.00 6.06
N ALA A 38 3.63 2.51 4.94
CA ALA A 38 3.47 1.08 4.69
C ALA A 38 4.81 0.33 4.80
N ILE A 39 5.90 0.91 4.28
CA ILE A 39 7.27 0.36 4.41
C ILE A 39 7.67 0.23 5.88
N GLN A 40 7.43 1.27 6.68
CA GLN A 40 7.80 1.27 8.10
C GLN A 40 6.98 0.26 8.89
N PHE A 41 5.67 0.20 8.66
CA PHE A 41 4.80 -0.75 9.33
C PHE A 41 5.15 -2.20 8.98
N ALA A 42 5.43 -2.48 7.70
CA ALA A 42 5.84 -3.82 7.27
C ALA A 42 7.18 -4.25 7.89
N LYS A 43 8.16 -3.33 7.97
CA LYS A 43 9.44 -3.60 8.64
C LYS A 43 9.27 -3.82 10.15
N LEU A 44 8.43 -3.02 10.82
CA LEU A 44 8.12 -3.21 12.24
C LEU A 44 7.44 -4.55 12.52
N ALA A 45 6.65 -5.05 11.56
CA ALA A 45 6.06 -6.39 11.62
C ALA A 45 7.05 -7.53 11.28
N GLY A 46 8.32 -7.21 10.99
CA GLY A 46 9.38 -8.19 10.71
C GLY A 46 9.39 -8.72 9.27
N ALA A 47 8.76 -8.03 8.31
CA ALA A 47 8.76 -8.43 6.91
C ALA A 47 10.02 -8.02 6.15
N HIS A 48 10.33 -8.79 5.10
CA HIS A 48 11.23 -8.37 4.03
C HIS A 48 10.46 -7.51 3.03
N VAL A 49 10.78 -6.21 3.01
CA VAL A 49 10.05 -5.24 2.16
C VAL A 49 10.80 -5.03 0.85
N THR A 50 10.10 -5.25 -0.26
CA THR A 50 10.46 -4.76 -1.59
C THR A 50 9.51 -3.63 -1.95
N THR A 51 10.03 -2.60 -2.59
CA THR A 51 9.19 -1.47 -2.99
C THR A 51 9.58 -0.94 -4.36
N THR A 52 8.60 -0.39 -5.05
CA THR A 52 8.76 0.30 -6.30
C THR A 52 8.37 1.75 -6.14
N CYS A 53 9.12 2.63 -6.78
CA CYS A 53 8.75 4.02 -6.99
C CYS A 53 8.27 4.14 -8.43
N SER A 54 7.17 4.85 -8.66
CA SER A 54 6.40 4.83 -9.90
C SER A 54 7.26 4.88 -11.18
N GLY A 55 7.02 3.94 -12.09
CA GLY A 55 7.38 4.07 -13.50
C GLY A 55 6.17 4.57 -14.29
N ARG A 56 6.33 5.60 -15.13
CA ARG A 56 5.24 6.04 -16.05
C ARG A 56 4.84 4.96 -17.07
N ASN A 57 5.65 3.91 -17.21
CA ASN A 57 5.44 2.82 -18.15
C ASN A 57 5.13 1.53 -17.37
N VAL A 58 3.92 1.03 -17.53
CA VAL A 58 3.39 -0.18 -16.86
C VAL A 58 4.20 -1.43 -17.21
N GLU A 59 4.57 -1.60 -18.47
CA GLU A 59 5.34 -2.76 -18.92
C GLU A 59 6.73 -2.77 -18.27
N ARG A 60 7.41 -1.62 -18.28
CA ARG A 60 8.71 -1.48 -17.61
C ARG A 60 8.58 -1.76 -16.11
N HIS A 61 7.55 -1.24 -15.46
CA HIS A 61 7.26 -1.45 -14.05
C HIS A 61 7.09 -2.93 -13.71
N LEU A 62 6.26 -3.64 -14.45
CA LEU A 62 6.02 -5.07 -14.26
C LEU A 62 7.28 -5.91 -14.53
N SER A 63 8.07 -5.54 -15.54
CA SER A 63 9.35 -6.21 -15.82
C SER A 63 10.36 -6.06 -14.67
N GLN A 64 10.38 -4.89 -14.01
CA GLN A 64 11.22 -4.64 -12.84
C GLN A 64 10.74 -5.46 -11.64
N LEU A 65 9.43 -5.51 -11.41
CA LEU A 65 8.83 -6.33 -10.35
C LEU A 65 9.13 -7.82 -10.54
N LYS A 66 9.10 -8.32 -11.77
CA LYS A 66 9.48 -9.70 -12.08
C LYS A 66 10.93 -9.99 -11.72
N LYS A 67 11.87 -9.13 -12.15
CA LYS A 67 13.30 -9.26 -11.78
C LYS A 67 13.52 -9.17 -10.27
N GLN A 68 12.79 -8.28 -9.59
CA GLN A 68 12.84 -8.18 -8.14
C GLN A 68 12.34 -9.46 -7.47
N SER A 69 11.22 -10.03 -7.93
CA SER A 69 10.70 -11.31 -7.44
C SER A 69 11.64 -12.49 -7.72
N GLU A 70 12.31 -12.52 -8.88
CA GLU A 70 13.31 -13.55 -9.21
C GLU A 70 14.53 -13.47 -8.28
N SER A 71 14.98 -12.26 -7.95
CA SER A 71 16.13 -12.05 -7.05
C SER A 71 15.80 -12.20 -5.57
N ALA A 72 14.63 -11.70 -5.13
CA ALA A 72 14.22 -11.66 -3.75
C ALA A 72 13.29 -12.83 -3.38
N GLY A 73 12.82 -13.63 -4.33
CA GLY A 73 11.81 -14.66 -4.12
C GLY A 73 10.36 -14.12 -4.13
N PRO A 74 9.37 -15.02 -4.25
CA PRO A 74 7.98 -14.65 -4.45
C PRO A 74 7.34 -14.01 -3.22
N PHE A 75 6.48 -13.02 -3.45
CA PHE A 75 5.81 -12.24 -2.41
C PHE A 75 4.64 -12.98 -1.73
N ASN A 76 4.43 -12.70 -0.45
CA ASN A 76 3.30 -13.15 0.37
C ASN A 76 2.14 -12.14 0.33
N LEU A 77 2.46 -10.85 0.22
CA LEU A 77 1.51 -9.76 0.21
C LEU A 77 1.98 -8.70 -0.79
N ILE A 78 1.05 -8.19 -1.57
CA ILE A 78 1.25 -7.02 -2.43
C ILE A 78 0.35 -5.92 -1.91
N ILE A 79 0.91 -4.74 -1.67
CA ILE A 79 0.19 -3.52 -1.30
C ILE A 79 0.34 -2.56 -2.47
N ASP A 80 -0.74 -2.31 -3.18
CA ASP A 80 -0.76 -1.42 -4.31
C ASP A 80 -1.38 -0.07 -3.91
N ASN A 81 -0.55 0.98 -3.89
CA ASN A 81 -0.98 2.36 -3.66
C ASN A 81 -1.11 3.18 -4.97
N ILE A 82 -0.73 2.61 -6.11
CA ILE A 82 -0.79 3.27 -7.41
C ILE A 82 -2.09 2.90 -8.12
N CYS A 83 -2.54 1.64 -7.99
CA CYS A 83 -3.78 1.11 -8.55
C CYS A 83 -3.91 1.36 -10.06
N ASN A 84 -2.83 1.17 -10.83
CA ASN A 84 -2.81 1.49 -12.25
C ASN A 84 -3.42 0.34 -13.10
N ASP A 85 -4.57 0.60 -13.73
CA ASP A 85 -5.37 -0.32 -14.58
C ASP A 85 -5.59 -1.75 -14.02
N PHE A 86 -5.32 -1.96 -12.73
CA PHE A 86 -5.37 -3.24 -12.02
C PHE A 86 -4.49 -4.35 -12.64
N ASP A 87 -3.57 -3.99 -13.53
CA ASP A 87 -2.74 -4.92 -14.29
C ASP A 87 -1.79 -5.72 -13.40
N LEU A 88 -1.34 -5.07 -12.32
CA LEU A 88 -0.53 -5.69 -11.27
C LEU A 88 -1.29 -6.83 -10.57
N TYR A 89 -2.59 -6.66 -10.32
CA TYR A 89 -3.42 -7.71 -9.72
C TYR A 89 -3.48 -8.94 -10.61
N TRP A 90 -3.76 -8.76 -11.91
CA TRP A 90 -3.87 -9.88 -12.85
C TRP A 90 -2.55 -10.61 -13.04
N LYS A 91 -1.43 -9.89 -13.03
CA LYS A 91 -0.08 -10.44 -13.23
C LYS A 91 0.59 -10.92 -11.94
N MET A 92 0.00 -10.70 -10.76
CA MET A 92 0.66 -11.02 -9.50
C MET A 92 0.99 -12.51 -9.34
N HIS A 93 0.27 -13.40 -10.02
CA HIS A 93 0.55 -14.84 -10.01
C HIS A 93 1.97 -15.17 -10.52
N THR A 94 2.58 -14.27 -11.30
CA THR A 94 3.95 -14.44 -11.80
C THR A 94 5.04 -14.04 -10.80
N ILE A 95 4.69 -13.29 -9.75
CA ILE A 95 5.65 -12.71 -8.79
C ILE A 95 5.33 -13.06 -7.33
N SER A 96 4.25 -13.77 -7.07
CA SER A 96 3.73 -14.04 -5.73
C SER A 96 3.42 -15.52 -5.50
N LYS A 97 3.34 -15.90 -4.24
CA LYS A 97 2.98 -17.28 -3.84
C LYS A 97 1.51 -17.55 -4.17
N PRO A 98 1.09 -18.81 -4.41
CA PRO A 98 -0.31 -19.14 -4.76
C PRO A 98 -1.37 -18.60 -3.79
N LYS A 99 -1.04 -18.49 -2.49
CA LYS A 99 -1.94 -17.95 -1.44
C LYS A 99 -1.64 -16.50 -1.07
N ALA A 100 -0.88 -15.78 -1.89
CA ALA A 100 -0.58 -14.38 -1.64
C ALA A 100 -1.84 -13.53 -1.67
N LYS A 101 -1.86 -12.49 -0.85
CA LYS A 101 -2.95 -11.51 -0.79
C LYS A 101 -2.58 -10.28 -1.58
N TYR A 102 -3.58 -9.65 -2.18
CA TYR A 102 -3.46 -8.35 -2.82
C TYR A 102 -4.25 -7.33 -2.01
N MET A 103 -3.59 -6.26 -1.58
CA MET A 103 -4.23 -5.15 -0.89
C MET A 103 -4.19 -3.93 -1.79
N MET A 104 -5.38 -3.44 -2.12
CA MET A 104 -5.56 -2.19 -2.84
C MET A 104 -5.74 -1.06 -1.82
N VAL A 105 -4.92 -0.01 -1.94
CA VAL A 105 -4.93 1.16 -1.05
C VAL A 105 -5.32 2.40 -1.83
N GLY A 106 -6.42 3.02 -1.42
CA GLY A 106 -7.02 4.13 -2.16
C GLY A 106 -7.90 3.61 -3.28
N TRP A 107 -9.20 3.85 -3.15
CA TRP A 107 -10.17 3.66 -4.21
C TRP A 107 -11.15 4.84 -4.25
N GLY A 108 -11.74 5.04 -5.42
CA GLY A 108 -12.91 5.89 -5.59
C GLY A 108 -14.06 5.08 -6.20
N PRO A 109 -15.31 5.53 -6.05
CA PRO A 109 -16.47 4.86 -6.63
C PRO A 109 -16.55 5.11 -8.14
N SER A 110 -15.58 4.60 -8.92
CA SER A 110 -15.66 4.56 -10.38
C SER A 110 -16.27 3.24 -10.85
N LEU A 111 -16.99 3.27 -11.97
CA LEU A 111 -17.53 2.06 -12.60
C LEU A 111 -16.42 1.04 -12.91
N SER A 112 -15.24 1.51 -13.36
CA SER A 112 -14.09 0.65 -13.64
C SER A 112 -13.55 -0.05 -12.39
N CYS A 113 -13.52 0.64 -11.24
CA CYS A 113 -13.08 0.04 -9.99
C CYS A 113 -14.12 -0.97 -9.46
N ILE A 114 -15.42 -0.67 -9.60
CA ILE A 114 -16.49 -1.59 -9.19
C ILE A 114 -16.46 -2.85 -10.05
N ASP A 115 -16.36 -2.73 -11.37
CA ASP A 115 -16.26 -3.84 -12.30
C ASP A 115 -15.02 -4.70 -11.99
N PHE A 116 -13.86 -4.07 -11.75
CA PHE A 116 -12.66 -4.79 -11.31
C PHE A 116 -12.87 -5.57 -10.01
N ILE A 117 -13.41 -4.95 -8.95
CA ILE A 117 -13.64 -5.63 -7.67
C ILE A 117 -14.60 -6.80 -7.85
N MET A 118 -15.67 -6.61 -8.64
CA MET A 118 -16.62 -7.68 -8.96
C MET A 118 -15.91 -8.82 -9.69
N GLN A 119 -15.15 -8.54 -10.74
CA GLN A 119 -14.41 -9.56 -11.49
C GLN A 119 -13.40 -10.28 -10.59
N ALA A 120 -12.55 -9.56 -9.87
CA ALA A 120 -11.53 -10.12 -8.96
C ALA A 120 -12.11 -10.93 -7.78
N THR A 121 -13.39 -10.73 -7.46
CA THR A 121 -14.09 -11.47 -6.39
C THR A 121 -14.86 -12.67 -6.94
N PHE A 122 -15.64 -12.48 -8.00
CA PHE A 122 -16.59 -13.47 -8.52
C PHE A 122 -16.00 -14.43 -9.56
N THR A 123 -14.94 -14.07 -10.27
CA THR A 123 -14.34 -14.93 -11.31
C THR A 123 -13.25 -15.87 -10.79
N ARG A 124 -13.07 -15.97 -9.46
CA ARG A 124 -12.05 -16.83 -8.83
C ARG A 124 -12.19 -18.29 -9.26
N GLY A 125 -11.15 -18.80 -9.92
CA GLY A 125 -10.95 -20.24 -10.14
C GLY A 125 -11.77 -20.92 -11.25
N PHE A 126 -12.85 -20.32 -11.76
CA PHE A 126 -13.72 -20.97 -12.77
C PHE A 126 -13.61 -20.39 -14.18
N LEU A 127 -13.37 -19.08 -14.34
CA LEU A 127 -13.35 -18.40 -15.65
C LEU A 127 -11.97 -17.86 -16.06
N GLY A 128 -10.89 -18.40 -15.48
CA GLY A 128 -9.54 -17.84 -15.67
C GLY A 128 -9.32 -16.51 -14.92
N GLY A 129 -10.20 -16.19 -13.96
CA GLY A 129 -10.11 -15.01 -13.12
C GLY A 129 -9.04 -15.09 -12.02
N GLY A 130 -8.81 -13.96 -11.33
CA GLY A 130 -7.65 -13.75 -10.46
C GLY A 130 -7.54 -14.78 -9.34
N HIS A 131 -6.37 -15.43 -9.24
CA HIS A 131 -6.14 -16.53 -8.28
C HIS A 131 -5.96 -16.07 -6.82
N HIS A 132 -5.80 -14.77 -6.60
CA HIS A 132 -5.35 -14.22 -5.31
C HIS A 132 -6.44 -13.45 -4.59
N GLN A 133 -6.45 -13.52 -3.26
CA GLN A 133 -7.41 -12.84 -2.41
C GLN A 133 -7.24 -11.31 -2.51
N LEU A 134 -8.25 -10.62 -3.06
CA LEU A 134 -8.34 -9.17 -3.09
C LEU A 134 -8.83 -8.67 -1.74
N GLN A 135 -8.11 -7.68 -1.19
CA GLN A 135 -8.41 -6.96 0.02
C GLN A 135 -8.41 -5.48 -0.29
N VAL A 136 -9.43 -4.79 0.18
CA VAL A 136 -9.71 -3.41 -0.19
C VAL A 136 -9.56 -2.63 1.13
N PHE A 137 -8.42 -1.93 1.30
CA PHE A 137 -8.16 -1.13 2.50
C PHE A 137 -8.82 0.26 2.49
N ALA A 138 -9.88 0.43 3.27
CA ALA A 138 -10.44 1.74 3.60
C ALA A 138 -9.86 2.20 4.92
N ALA A 139 -9.26 3.39 4.93
CA ALA A 139 -8.94 4.06 6.18
C ALA A 139 -10.26 4.39 6.90
N GLY A 140 -10.59 3.62 7.94
CA GLY A 140 -11.70 3.89 8.82
C GLY A 140 -11.29 4.83 9.96
N ASN A 141 -12.24 5.59 10.50
CA ASN A 141 -12.02 6.40 11.70
C ASN A 141 -12.09 5.53 12.96
N LYS A 142 -11.09 4.67 13.17
CA LYS A 142 -10.97 3.86 14.39
C LYS A 142 -9.96 4.49 15.33
N THR A 143 -10.49 5.06 16.43
CA THR A 143 -9.70 5.75 17.45
C THR A 143 -8.56 4.90 18.01
N GLU A 144 -8.79 3.59 18.21
CA GLU A 144 -7.77 2.68 18.74
C GLU A 144 -6.59 2.48 17.77
N GLU A 145 -6.86 2.35 16.46
CA GLU A 145 -5.83 2.17 15.44
C GLU A 145 -4.99 3.45 15.28
N HIS A 146 -5.63 4.62 15.28
CA HIS A 146 -4.95 5.91 15.26
C HIS A 146 -4.12 6.15 16.53
N GLY A 147 -4.60 5.72 17.70
CA GLY A 147 -3.86 5.79 18.96
C GLY A 147 -2.54 5.00 18.90
N LYS A 148 -2.57 3.79 18.35
CA LYS A 148 -1.35 2.97 18.18
C LYS A 148 -0.32 3.62 17.24
N ILE A 149 -0.79 4.19 16.12
CA ILE A 149 0.09 4.92 15.20
C ILE A 149 0.71 6.14 15.90
N ALA A 150 -0.09 6.90 16.66
CA ALA A 150 0.40 8.06 17.41
C ALA A 150 1.46 7.66 18.44
N THR A 151 1.25 6.56 19.17
CA THR A 151 2.25 6.02 20.10
C THR A 151 3.55 5.66 19.38
N TRP A 152 3.49 4.97 18.26
CA TRP A 152 4.71 4.62 17.50
C TRP A 152 5.45 5.83 16.94
N ILE A 153 4.73 6.88 16.57
CA ILE A 153 5.34 8.15 16.18
C ILE A 153 6.01 8.82 17.38
N ALA A 154 5.32 8.89 18.53
CA ALA A 154 5.86 9.47 19.77
C ALA A 154 7.11 8.72 20.27
N GLU A 155 7.11 7.39 20.16
CA GLU A 155 8.25 6.52 20.49
C GLU A 155 9.36 6.55 19.43
N GLY A 156 9.17 7.25 18.30
CA GLY A 156 10.13 7.32 17.21
C GLY A 156 10.30 6.03 16.39
N LYS A 157 9.45 5.02 16.61
CA LYS A 157 9.40 3.77 15.84
C LYS A 157 8.93 3.97 14.40
N VAL A 158 8.10 5.00 14.19
CA VAL A 158 7.62 5.42 12.88
C VAL A 158 7.89 6.91 12.73
N LYS A 159 8.49 7.31 11.61
CA LYS A 159 8.81 8.70 11.30
C LYS A 159 8.06 9.13 10.03
N PRO A 160 7.23 10.18 10.09
CA PRO A 160 6.67 10.77 8.89
C PRO A 160 7.77 11.26 7.96
N VAL A 161 7.73 10.85 6.70
CA VAL A 161 8.60 11.41 5.65
C VAL A 161 7.90 12.64 5.09
N ILE A 162 8.45 13.82 5.38
CA ILE A 162 7.92 15.10 4.90
C ILE A 162 8.69 15.48 3.64
N ASP A 163 7.95 15.69 2.56
CA ASP A 163 8.49 16.09 1.25
C ASP A 163 8.62 17.61 1.13
N SER A 164 7.62 18.34 1.62
CA SER A 164 7.62 19.80 1.63
C SER A 164 6.65 20.33 2.66
N LYS A 165 6.98 21.53 3.15
CA LYS A 165 6.13 22.33 4.02
C LYS A 165 5.74 23.60 3.28
N PHE A 166 4.49 24.00 3.45
CA PHE A 166 3.91 25.22 2.91
C PHE A 166 3.21 25.96 4.03
N LEU A 167 3.16 27.28 3.96
CA LEU A 167 2.27 28.07 4.81
C LEU A 167 0.83 27.95 4.29
N MET A 168 -0.14 28.30 5.13
CA MET A 168 -1.56 28.28 4.73
C MET A 168 -1.84 29.18 3.51
N GLU A 169 -1.13 30.30 3.39
CA GLU A 169 -1.19 31.19 2.22
C GLU A 169 -0.75 30.50 0.92
N ASP A 170 0.18 29.55 0.99
CA ASP A 170 0.70 28.79 -0.14
C ASP A 170 -0.03 27.46 -0.37
N ALA A 171 -1.21 27.26 0.24
CA ALA A 171 -1.95 26.00 0.14
C ALA A 171 -2.24 25.62 -1.33
N VAL A 172 -2.46 26.60 -2.21
CA VAL A 172 -2.67 26.35 -3.65
C VAL A 172 -1.43 25.72 -4.28
N ASP A 173 -0.23 26.17 -3.93
CA ASP A 173 1.02 25.60 -4.41
C ASP A 173 1.29 24.20 -3.85
N ALA A 174 0.92 23.97 -2.59
CA ALA A 174 0.90 22.62 -2.01
C ALA A 174 0.01 21.67 -2.84
N PHE A 175 -1.19 22.10 -3.24
CA PHE A 175 -2.08 21.32 -4.10
C PHE A 175 -1.54 21.14 -5.53
N ARG A 176 -0.90 22.17 -6.11
CA ARG A 176 -0.25 22.04 -7.43
C ARG A 176 0.86 21.00 -7.39
N LYS A 177 1.69 21.00 -6.34
CA LYS A 177 2.73 19.99 -6.14
C LYS A 177 2.12 18.60 -5.96
N LEU A 178 1.07 18.45 -5.17
CA LEU A 178 0.35 17.18 -5.01
C LEU A 178 -0.14 16.65 -6.37
N LYS A 179 -0.84 17.49 -7.15
CA LYS A 179 -1.38 17.14 -8.47
C LYS A 179 -0.31 16.76 -9.49
N SER A 180 0.93 17.24 -9.32
CA SER A 180 2.03 16.85 -10.21
C SER A 180 2.42 15.37 -10.11
N GLY A 181 2.01 14.69 -9.03
CA GLY A 181 2.38 13.30 -8.74
C GLY A 181 3.85 13.10 -8.36
N ARG A 182 4.61 14.18 -8.12
CA ARG A 182 6.05 14.16 -7.81
C ARG A 182 6.37 14.31 -6.31
N ALA A 183 5.38 14.26 -5.43
CA ALA A 183 5.60 14.37 -4.00
C ALA A 183 6.27 13.11 -3.44
N GLY A 184 7.45 13.24 -2.84
CA GLY A 184 8.24 12.17 -2.23
C GLY A 184 7.94 11.98 -0.74
N GLY A 185 6.67 11.87 -0.37
CA GLY A 185 6.23 11.78 1.03
C GLY A 185 4.99 12.61 1.31
N LYS A 186 4.86 13.12 2.54
CA LYS A 186 3.76 14.00 2.95
C LYS A 186 4.07 15.46 2.65
N ILE A 187 3.12 16.13 2.01
CA ILE A 187 3.07 17.59 1.92
C ILE A 187 2.34 18.09 3.16
N VAL A 188 2.93 19.03 3.88
CA VAL A 188 2.39 19.61 5.12
C VAL A 188 2.06 21.07 4.88
N VAL A 189 0.87 21.50 5.32
CA VAL A 189 0.47 22.91 5.35
C VAL A 189 0.40 23.35 6.80
N GLU A 190 1.17 24.37 7.17
CA GLU A 190 1.20 24.92 8.52
C GLU A 190 0.10 26.00 8.63
N VAL A 191 -0.84 25.79 9.57
CA VAL A 191 -2.09 26.59 9.70
C VAL A 191 -1.96 27.73 10.72
N ALA A 192 -0.90 27.74 11.51
CA ALA A 192 -0.55 28.83 12.43
C ALA A 192 0.97 28.91 12.61
N GLU A 193 1.49 30.12 12.77
CA GLU A 193 2.87 30.33 13.25
C GLU A 193 2.98 29.82 14.69
N ARG A 194 4.10 29.17 14.99
CA ARG A 194 4.37 28.53 16.28
C ARG A 194 4.88 29.52 17.32
#